data_AF-A0A356W8P5-F1
#
_entry.id   AF-A0A356W8P5-F1
#
_cell.length_a   1.000
_cell.length_b   1.000
_cell.length_c   1.000
_cell.angle_alpha   90.00
_cell.angle_beta   90.00
_cell.angle_gamma   90.00
#
_symmetry.space_group_name_H-M   'P 1'
#
loop_
_entity.id
_entity.type
_entity.pdbx_description
1 polymer ?
#
loop_
_entity_poly.entity_id
_entity_poly.type
_entity_poly.pdbx_seq_one_letter_code
_entity_poly.pdbx_strand_id
1 'polypeptide(L)' 'DSHAPSDELIDAIQSITWRDGAPSVFVAGEFSVARLFRTYFRKERPTRKDLTYVSSYWKLGLIEPEHKAFKAQIAA' A
#
# COMPACT_ATOMS: atom_id res chain seq x y z
N ASP A 1 -11.93 18.61 5.76
CA ASP A 1 -11.28 18.54 7.08
C ASP A 1 -9.90 17.93 6.85
N SER A 2 -8.82 18.60 7.25
CA SER A 2 -7.44 18.13 7.03
C SER A 2 -7.03 16.97 7.95
N HIS A 3 -7.85 16.63 8.95
CA HIS A 3 -7.61 15.52 9.87
C HIS A 3 -8.53 14.32 9.60
N ALA A 4 -9.47 14.45 8.67
CA ALA A 4 -10.31 13.33 8.24
C ALA A 4 -9.55 12.43 7.27
N PRO A 5 -9.70 11.09 7.37
CA PRO A 5 -9.18 10.19 6.34
C PRO A 5 -9.80 10.53 4.98
N SER A 6 -8.97 10.50 3.94
CA SER A 6 -9.38 10.73 2.56
C SER A 6 -9.11 9.48 1.73
N ASP A 7 -10.09 9.11 0.91
CA ASP A 7 -9.97 8.00 -0.05
C ASP A 7 -9.48 8.47 -1.43
N GLU A 8 -9.21 9.76 -1.62
CA GLU A 8 -8.84 10.35 -2.93
C GLU A 8 -7.63 9.67 -3.58
N LEU A 9 -6.62 9.27 -2.78
CA LEU A 9 -5.46 8.53 -3.29
C LEU A 9 -5.86 7.14 -3.82
N ILE A 10 -6.79 6.48 -3.14
CA ILE A 10 -7.28 5.16 -3.50
C ILE A 10 -8.08 5.28 -4.80
N ASP A 11 -9.02 6.22 -4.85
CA ASP A 11 -9.85 6.49 -6.02
C ASP A 11 -9.00 6.86 -7.24
N ALA A 12 -8.02 7.74 -7.05
CA ALA A 12 -7.09 8.13 -8.11
C ALA A 12 -6.37 6.91 -8.67
N ILE A 13 -5.81 6.04 -7.83
CA ILE A 13 -5.08 4.84 -8.29
C ILE A 13 -6.01 3.83 -8.96
N GLN A 14 -7.22 3.64 -8.42
CA GLN A 14 -8.20 2.71 -8.99
C GLN A 14 -8.72 3.18 -10.36
N SER A 15 -8.77 4.50 -10.60
CA SER A 15 -9.19 5.08 -11.89
C SER A 15 -8.14 4.95 -13.01
N ILE A 16 -6.89 4.58 -12.70
CA ILE A 16 -5.83 4.48 -13.71
C ILE A 16 -6.10 3.31 -14.67
N THR A 17 -6.31 3.63 -15.94
CA THR A 17 -6.30 2.65 -17.02
C THR A 17 -4.90 2.08 -17.19
N TRP A 18 -4.78 0.75 -17.15
CA TRP A 18 -3.49 0.10 -17.37
C TRP A 18 -3.23 -0.07 -18.86
N ARG A 19 -1.96 0.09 -19.22
CA ARG A 19 -1.47 -0.28 -20.55
C ARG A 19 -1.29 -1.78 -20.62
N ASP A 20 -1.26 -2.29 -21.84
CA ASP A 20 -0.98 -3.69 -22.10
C ASP A 20 0.38 -4.11 -21.54
N GLY A 21 0.48 -5.39 -21.17
CA GLY A 21 1.68 -5.99 -20.59
C GLY A 21 1.60 -6.18 -19.07
N ALA A 22 2.77 -6.25 -18.42
CA ALA A 22 2.90 -6.51 -16.99
C ALA A 22 3.50 -5.29 -16.27
N PRO A 23 2.67 -4.41 -15.69
CA PRO A 23 3.18 -3.22 -15.01
C PRO A 23 3.88 -3.59 -13.71
N SER A 24 4.90 -2.81 -13.38
CA SER A 24 5.55 -2.85 -12.07
C SER A 24 4.81 -1.94 -11.10
N VAL A 25 4.54 -2.43 -9.89
CA VAL A 25 3.88 -1.70 -8.81
C VAL A 25 4.86 -1.46 -7.67
N PHE A 26 4.96 -0.20 -7.25
CA PHE A 26 5.78 0.21 -6.11
C PHE A 26 4.93 1.07 -5.16
N VAL A 27 4.75 0.59 -3.92
CA VAL A 27 3.99 1.29 -2.88
C VAL A 27 4.84 1.39 -1.63
N ALA A 28 5.15 2.62 -1.22
CA ALA A 28 5.85 2.95 0.01
C ALA A 28 5.17 4.14 0.70
N GLY A 29 4.81 4.00 1.97
CA GLY A 29 4.10 5.06 2.69
C GLY A 29 3.50 4.58 4.02
N GLU A 30 2.30 5.07 4.32
CA GLU A 30 1.58 4.75 5.55
C GLU A 30 1.08 3.28 5.55
N PHE A 31 1.08 2.65 6.73
CA PHE A 31 0.75 1.25 6.90
C PHE A 31 -0.64 0.83 6.39
N SER A 32 -1.70 1.55 6.75
CA SER A 32 -3.07 1.21 6.32
C SER A 32 -3.22 1.30 4.80
N VAL A 33 -2.65 2.34 4.19
CA VAL A 33 -2.65 2.53 2.73
C VAL A 33 -1.85 1.43 2.03
N ALA A 34 -0.63 1.13 2.50
CA ALA A 34 0.17 0.04 1.94
C ALA A 34 -0.53 -1.33 2.08
N ARG A 35 -1.20 -1.58 3.22
CA ARG A 35 -1.96 -2.83 3.43
C ARG A 35 -3.17 -2.93 2.51
N LEU A 36 -3.87 -1.82 2.27
CA LEU A 36 -4.99 -1.74 1.33
C LEU A 36 -4.51 -2.08 -0.09
N PHE A 37 -3.47 -1.40 -0.58
CA PHE A 37 -2.94 -1.65 -1.92
C PHE A 37 -2.36 -3.06 -2.07
N ARG A 38 -1.72 -3.61 -1.04
CA ARG A 38 -1.29 -5.02 -1.05
C ARG A 38 -2.46 -5.98 -1.29
N THR A 39 -3.64 -5.66 -0.77
CA THR A 39 -4.85 -6.46 -0.96
C THR A 39 -5.44 -6.23 -2.35
N TYR A 40 -5.57 -4.98 -2.77
CA TYR A 40 -6.04 -4.60 -4.09
C TYR A 40 -5.24 -5.29 -5.21
N PHE A 41 -3.92 -5.17 -5.19
CA PHE A 41 -3.02 -5.77 -6.20
C PHE A 41 -2.88 -7.29 -6.12
N ARG A 42 -3.51 -7.92 -5.13
CA ARG A 42 -3.57 -9.39 -5.00
C ARG A 42 -4.94 -9.94 -5.38
N LYS A 43 -6.03 -9.22 -5.09
CA LYS A 43 -7.40 -9.72 -5.22
C LYS A 43 -8.17 -9.09 -6.36
N GLU A 44 -8.13 -7.77 -6.47
CA GLU A 44 -8.98 -7.00 -7.37
C GLU A 44 -8.28 -6.70 -8.69
N ARG A 45 -6.99 -6.36 -8.64
CA ARG A 45 -6.15 -6.14 -9.83
C ARG A 45 -4.82 -6.88 -9.70
N PRO A 46 -4.84 -8.22 -9.88
CA PRO A 46 -3.67 -9.06 -9.64
C PRO A 46 -2.42 -8.61 -10.41
N THR A 47 -1.30 -8.57 -9.71
CA THR A 47 0.01 -8.25 -10.26
C THR A 47 0.98 -9.41 -10.12
N ARG A 48 1.96 -9.43 -11.01
CA ARG A 48 3.09 -10.36 -10.95
C ARG A 48 3.93 -10.07 -9.71
N LYS A 49 4.09 -11.06 -8.83
CA LYS A 49 4.79 -10.91 -7.54
C LYS A 49 6.20 -10.35 -7.66
N ASP A 50 6.92 -10.73 -8.72
CA ASP A 50 8.28 -10.26 -9.02
C ASP A 50 8.34 -8.80 -9.49
N LEU A 51 7.20 -8.23 -9.88
CA LEU A 51 7.02 -6.84 -10.29
C LEU A 51 6.23 -6.03 -9.24
N THR A 52 6.06 -6.55 -8.03
CA THR A 52 5.24 -5.92 -7.00
C THR A 52 6.02 -5.72 -5.70
N TYR A 53 6.28 -4.45 -5.38
CA TYR A 53 6.79 -4.03 -4.10
C TYR A 53 5.72 -3.25 -3.33
N VAL A 54 5.38 -3.71 -2.13
CA VAL A 54 4.46 -3.00 -1.23
C VAL A 54 4.99 -3.08 0.19
N SER A 55 5.33 -1.93 0.77
CA SER A 55 5.97 -1.83 2.07
C SER A 55 5.51 -0.58 2.80
N SER A 56 5.17 -0.70 4.07
CA SER A 56 4.95 0.48 4.92
C SER A 56 6.30 1.04 5.38
N TYR A 57 6.45 2.35 5.34
CA TYR A 57 7.60 3.12 5.82
C TYR A 57 7.33 3.81 7.15
N TRP A 58 6.07 4.13 7.42
CA TRP A 58 5.65 4.67 8.70
C TRP A 58 4.22 4.23 9.00
N LYS A 59 3.76 4.49 10.22
CA LYS A 59 2.38 4.28 10.66
C LYS A 59 1.96 5.44 11.53
N LEU A 60 0.80 6.02 11.25
CA LEU A 60 0.27 7.12 12.07
C LEU A 60 0.14 6.66 13.53
N GLY A 61 0.66 7.48 14.45
CA GLY A 61 0.66 7.22 15.89
C GLY A 61 1.82 6.36 16.40
N LEU A 62 2.76 5.93 15.54
CA LEU A 62 3.96 5.20 15.95
C LEU A 62 5.23 5.93 15.55
N ILE A 63 6.26 5.88 16.39
CA ILE A 63 7.63 6.22 15.99
C ILE A 63 8.28 5.05 15.23
N GLU A 64 9.39 5.30 14.54
CA GLU A 64 10.02 4.30 13.66
C GLU A 64 10.34 2.95 14.34
N PRO A 65 10.95 2.89 15.55
CA PRO A 65 11.21 1.61 16.20
C PRO A 65 9.94 0.80 16.48
N GLU A 66 8.87 1.48 16.91
CA GLU A 66 7.56 0.86 17.18
C GLU A 66 6.91 0.37 15.90
N HIS A 67 6.98 1.15 14.82
CA HIS A 67 6.48 0.73 13.52
C HIS A 67 7.24 -0.49 12.99
N LYS A 68 8.56 -0.53 13.16
CA LYS A 68 9.38 -1.70 12.78
C LYS A 68 9.00 -2.95 13.57
N ALA A 69 8.82 -2.82 14.89
CA ALA A 69 8.38 -3.93 15.75
C ALA A 69 6.96 -4.41 15.38
N PHE A 70 6.02 -3.48 15.21
CA PHE A 70 4.65 -3.76 14.77
C PHE A 70 4.62 -4.47 13.42
N LYS A 71 5.41 -3.99 12.44
CA LYS A 71 5.51 -4.61 11.11
C LYS A 71 6.04 -6.04 11.17
N ALA A 72 7.02 -6.31 12.03
CA ALA A 72 7.55 -7.66 12.24
C ALA A 72 6.48 -8.60 12.85
N GLN A 73 5.72 -8.13 13.83
CA GLN A 73 4.66 -8.91 14.47
C GLN A 73 3.50 -9.26 13.53
N ILE A 74 3.15 -8.36 12.61
CA ILE A 74 2.09 -8.57 11.60
C ILE A 74 2.57 -9.48 10.45
N ALA A 75 3.88 -9.59 10.23
CA ALA A 75 4.45 -10.41 9.16
C ALA A 75 4.63 -11.89 9.54
N ALA A 76 4.67 -12.19 10.84
CA ALA A 76 4.66 -13.54 11.40
C ALA A 76 3.26 -14.15 11.34
#